data_AF-A0A7X4CRD0-F1
#
_entry.id   AF-A0A7X4CRD0-F1
#
_cell.length_a   1.000
_cell.length_b   1.000
_cell.length_c   1.000
_cell.angle_alpha   90.00
_cell.angle_beta   90.00
_cell.angle_gamma   90.00
#
_symmetry.space_group_name_H-M   'P 1'
#
loop_
_entity.id
_entity.type
_entity.pdbx_description
1 polymer ?
#
loop_
_entity_poly.entity_id
_entity_poly.type
_entity_poly.pdbx_seq_one_letter_code
_entity_poly.pdbx_strand_id
1 'polypeptide(L)'
;MVDLNLTYPMVDGRANLRLNGNPLSNESIRIHIPAMQKRGIYVSYDHITHPELKQISGDNQEGVVGKTLTSPLIVEYRDANDRLRQNVDVAFSIREGEGELTDKTATTNAEGKAQTFLQLGWKLGSVTVRATAEGVTIPIIFTAKAVLPDNHVPEDVNVDGVVDVMDLVLVAATIGTTPPEDTYPNPDVNGDGVINSEDLALVMAALENAPTAPAAAMTAENLQRWIDEAKQLANKDETFLRGIEVLEQLLETLLPKKTALLANYPNPFNPETWIPFHLAKPAEVTLHIYGVDGALVRTLTLGHRHAGIYEHRTRAAYWDGRNTQGERVASGIYLYTLTAGDYTSTRKMLIRK
;
A
#
# COMPACT_ATOMS: atom_id res chain seq x y z
N MET A 1 53.45 25.46 14.76
CA MET A 1 54.80 24.93 15.00
C MET A 1 54.64 23.66 15.83
N VAL A 2 54.91 22.49 15.27
CA VAL A 2 54.83 21.20 16.00
C VAL A 2 56.24 20.89 16.45
N ASP A 3 56.49 20.91 17.76
CA ASP A 3 57.78 20.49 18.31
C ASP A 3 57.83 18.96 18.39
N LEU A 4 58.76 18.36 17.66
CA LEU A 4 58.98 16.91 17.65
C LEU A 4 60.32 16.58 18.29
N ASN A 5 60.26 15.83 19.38
CA ASN A 5 61.45 15.35 20.09
C ASN A 5 61.96 14.06 19.46
N LEU A 6 63.23 14.07 19.03
CA LEU A 6 63.99 12.89 18.63
C LEU A 6 64.37 12.08 19.86
N THR A 7 63.95 10.81 19.93
CA THR A 7 64.42 9.88 20.97
C THR A 7 65.56 9.02 20.41
N TYR A 8 66.71 9.04 21.07
CA TYR A 8 67.88 8.19 20.78
C TYR A 8 67.65 6.74 21.26
N PRO A 9 68.24 5.71 20.63
CA PRO A 9 69.47 5.74 19.81
C PRO A 9 69.28 5.47 18.30
N MET A 10 70.24 5.95 17.51
CA MET A 10 70.29 5.79 16.05
C MET A 10 70.74 4.37 15.64
N VAL A 11 70.04 3.74 14.69
CA VAL A 11 70.48 2.50 14.02
C VAL A 11 71.01 2.88 12.63
N ASP A 12 72.21 2.43 12.28
CA ASP A 12 72.88 2.66 10.98
C ASP A 12 73.07 4.12 10.54
N GLY A 13 73.14 5.07 11.49
CA GLY A 13 73.39 6.49 11.20
C GLY A 13 72.20 7.21 10.55
N ARG A 14 71.00 6.60 10.56
CA ARG A 14 69.76 7.22 10.08
C ARG A 14 68.83 7.50 11.25
N ALA A 15 68.32 8.72 11.34
CA ALA A 15 67.23 9.09 12.25
C ALA A 15 65.93 9.19 11.44
N ASN A 16 64.91 8.42 11.82
CA ASN A 16 63.60 8.47 11.16
C ASN A 16 62.69 9.42 11.93
N LEU A 17 62.20 10.46 11.25
CA LEU A 17 61.15 11.34 11.76
C LEU A 17 59.83 10.90 11.12
N ARG A 18 58.91 10.36 11.93
CA ARG A 18 57.59 9.91 11.45
C ARG A 18 56.51 10.87 11.92
N LEU A 19 55.78 11.46 10.97
CA LEU A 19 54.58 12.25 11.22
C LEU A 19 53.36 11.36 10.93
N ASN A 20 52.53 11.09 11.93
CA ASN A 20 51.30 10.34 11.75
C ASN A 20 50.13 11.33 11.51
N GLY A 21 49.49 11.25 10.34
CA GLY A 21 48.47 12.20 9.89
C GLY A 21 49.06 13.43 9.18
N ASN A 22 48.27 14.11 8.36
CA ASN A 22 48.65 15.34 7.67
C ASN A 22 48.08 16.58 8.39
N PRO A 23 48.81 17.21 9.35
CA PRO A 23 48.39 18.47 9.94
C PRO A 23 48.67 19.69 9.04
N LEU A 24 49.29 19.51 7.87
CA LEU A 24 49.82 20.58 7.04
C LEU A 24 49.15 20.53 5.67
N SER A 25 47.90 20.98 5.60
CA SER A 25 47.13 21.02 4.37
C SER A 25 47.70 21.96 3.29
N ASN A 26 48.76 22.74 3.56
CA ASN A 26 49.51 23.56 2.59
C ASN A 26 50.81 24.22 3.13
N GLU A 27 51.46 23.68 4.17
CA GLU A 27 52.65 24.33 4.79
C GLU A 27 53.97 23.57 4.53
N SER A 28 55.08 24.32 4.40
CA SER A 28 56.44 23.79 4.28
C SER A 28 57.02 23.41 5.65
N ILE A 29 57.55 22.19 5.80
CA ILE A 29 58.30 21.77 6.99
C ILE A 29 59.72 22.35 6.92
N ARG A 30 60.12 23.18 7.91
CA ARG A 30 61.49 23.68 8.03
C ARG A 30 62.24 22.89 9.11
N ILE A 31 63.16 22.02 8.70
CA ILE A 31 64.01 21.23 9.62
C ILE A 31 65.37 21.93 9.76
N HIS A 32 65.77 22.29 10.99
CA HIS A 32 67.07 22.91 11.27
C HIS A 32 67.94 21.97 12.13
N ILE A 33 68.96 21.35 11.52
CA ILE A 33 69.92 20.48 12.23
C ILE A 33 71.34 20.97 11.92
N PRO A 34 71.95 21.79 12.81
CA PRO A 34 73.23 22.44 12.55
C PRO A 34 74.37 21.48 12.20
N ALA A 35 74.41 20.30 12.85
CA ALA A 35 75.48 19.31 12.68
C ALA A 35 75.44 18.55 11.34
N MET A 36 74.32 18.56 10.61
CA MET A 36 74.14 17.78 9.38
C MET A 36 74.22 18.61 8.09
N GLN A 37 74.43 19.92 8.19
CA GLN A 37 74.49 20.82 7.02
C GLN A 37 75.69 20.56 6.07
N LYS A 38 76.75 19.88 6.53
CA LYS A 38 77.89 19.47 5.68
C LYS A 38 77.65 18.21 4.84
N ARG A 39 76.59 17.42 5.12
CA ARG A 39 76.35 16.11 4.49
C ARG A 39 75.08 16.03 3.63
N GLY A 40 74.33 17.11 3.55
CA GLY A 40 73.02 17.16 2.87
C GLY A 40 71.94 16.52 3.74
N ILE A 41 70.79 17.21 3.89
CA ILE A 41 69.59 16.65 4.49
C ILE A 41 68.74 16.12 3.33
N TYR A 42 68.43 14.83 3.34
CA TYR A 42 67.47 14.23 2.41
C TYR A 42 66.12 14.17 3.12
N VAL A 43 65.13 14.89 2.59
CA VAL A 43 63.72 14.77 3.01
C VAL A 43 63.01 13.97 1.95
N SER A 44 62.60 12.74 2.27
CA SER A 44 61.70 11.95 1.44
C SER A 44 60.28 12.05 1.99
N TYR A 45 59.31 12.21 1.10
CA TYR A 45 57.89 12.13 1.42
C TYR A 45 57.38 10.79 0.88
N ASP A 46 57.02 9.88 1.77
CA ASP A 46 56.32 8.67 1.37
C ASP A 46 54.83 9.02 1.30
N HIS A 47 54.31 9.19 0.08
CA HIS A 47 52.87 9.31 -0.11
C HIS A 47 52.26 7.93 0.11
N ILE A 48 51.72 7.68 1.30
CA ILE A 48 50.96 6.46 1.57
C ILE A 48 49.61 6.63 0.88
N THR A 49 49.50 6.04 -0.31
CA THR A 49 48.23 5.86 -0.99
C THR A 49 47.50 4.67 -0.38
N HIS A 50 46.21 4.84 -0.14
CA HIS A 50 45.33 3.77 0.31
C HIS A 50 44.52 3.28 -0.88
N PRO A 51 44.08 2.01 -0.88
CA PRO A 51 43.02 1.60 -1.77
C PRO A 51 41.80 2.50 -1.63
N GLU A 52 41.07 2.67 -2.72
CA GLU A 52 39.85 3.47 -2.77
C GLU A 52 38.71 2.70 -3.44
N LEU A 53 37.49 3.11 -3.08
CA LEU A 53 36.29 2.78 -3.83
C LEU A 53 35.87 4.01 -4.62
N LYS A 54 35.51 3.79 -5.89
CA LYS A 54 34.90 4.79 -6.74
C LYS A 54 33.46 4.39 -7.03
N GLN A 55 32.53 5.32 -6.84
CA GLN A 55 31.13 5.14 -7.25
C GLN A 55 31.03 5.13 -8.78
N ILE A 56 30.35 4.12 -9.31
CA ILE A 56 30.14 3.96 -10.76
C ILE A 56 28.68 4.20 -11.14
N SER A 57 27.73 3.69 -10.35
CA SER A 57 26.29 3.81 -10.64
C SER A 57 25.44 3.52 -9.40
N GLY A 58 24.14 3.84 -9.47
CA GLY A 58 23.16 3.46 -8.45
C GLY A 58 22.96 4.47 -7.32
N ASP A 59 23.48 5.69 -7.44
CA ASP A 59 23.25 6.75 -6.45
C ASP A 59 22.13 7.71 -6.88
N ASN A 60 21.57 8.43 -5.92
CA ASN A 60 20.46 9.36 -6.06
C ASN A 60 19.25 8.72 -6.79
N GLN A 61 18.94 7.48 -6.43
CA GLN A 61 17.82 6.75 -7.02
C GLN A 61 16.49 7.11 -6.35
N GLU A 62 15.40 6.92 -7.08
CA GLU A 62 14.04 6.99 -6.53
C GLU A 62 13.30 5.72 -6.95
N GLY A 63 12.47 5.18 -6.05
CA GLY A 63 11.68 3.99 -6.34
C GLY A 63 10.47 3.85 -5.42
N VAL A 64 9.53 3.01 -5.85
CA VAL A 64 8.31 2.73 -5.10
C VAL A 64 8.64 1.88 -3.86
N VAL A 65 7.99 2.20 -2.74
CA VAL A 65 8.05 1.39 -1.49
C VAL A 65 7.87 -0.11 -1.77
N GLY A 66 8.64 -0.95 -1.07
CA GLY A 66 8.60 -2.41 -1.24
C GLY A 66 9.20 -2.95 -2.55
N LYS A 67 9.59 -2.10 -3.52
CA LYS A 67 10.13 -2.55 -4.82
C LYS A 67 11.66 -2.50 -4.87
N THR A 68 12.24 -3.37 -5.70
CA THR A 68 13.67 -3.35 -6.03
C THR A 68 14.00 -2.26 -7.02
N LEU A 69 15.02 -1.45 -6.69
CA LEU A 69 15.55 -0.44 -7.60
C LEU A 69 16.16 -1.09 -8.84
N THR A 70 15.95 -0.47 -9.99
CA THR A 70 16.37 -1.02 -11.28
C THR A 70 17.85 -0.81 -11.56
N SER A 71 18.47 0.24 -11.01
CA SER A 71 19.91 0.47 -11.17
C SER A 71 20.67 -0.13 -9.98
N PRO A 72 21.64 -1.03 -10.23
CA PRO A 72 22.46 -1.59 -9.17
C PRO A 72 23.38 -0.55 -8.54
N LEU A 73 23.70 -0.74 -7.26
CA LEU A 73 24.72 0.02 -6.56
C LEU A 73 26.08 -0.53 -6.97
N ILE A 74 26.81 0.19 -7.83
CA ILE A 74 28.10 -0.27 -8.36
C ILE A 74 29.24 0.58 -7.81
N VAL A 75 30.24 -0.10 -7.23
CA VAL A 75 31.54 0.49 -6.92
C VAL A 75 32.65 -0.19 -7.71
N GLU A 76 33.73 0.54 -7.95
CA GLU A 76 34.98 0.06 -8.51
C GLU A 76 36.08 0.17 -7.46
N TYR A 77 36.83 -0.91 -7.24
CA TYR A 77 37.96 -0.93 -6.31
C TYR A 77 39.27 -0.67 -7.04
N ARG A 78 40.05 0.27 -6.51
CA ARG A 78 41.42 0.56 -6.93
C ARG A 78 42.36 0.35 -5.76
N ASP A 79 43.46 -0.36 -5.99
CA ASP A 79 44.51 -0.48 -4.99
C ASP A 79 45.29 0.84 -4.83
N ALA A 80 46.23 0.87 -3.88
CA ALA A 80 47.09 2.02 -3.62
C ALA A 80 47.92 2.50 -4.84
N ASN A 81 48.06 1.69 -5.89
CA ASN A 81 48.77 2.04 -7.13
C ASN A 81 47.81 2.38 -8.28
N ASP A 82 46.54 2.67 -7.98
CA ASP A 82 45.48 2.96 -8.96
C ASP A 82 45.19 1.79 -9.92
N ARG A 83 45.46 0.55 -9.49
CA ARG A 83 45.17 -0.65 -10.28
C ARG A 83 43.85 -1.28 -9.86
N LEU A 84 43.06 -1.66 -10.85
CA LEU A 84 41.84 -2.44 -10.64
C LEU A 84 42.19 -3.82 -10.10
N ARG A 85 41.43 -4.27 -9.09
CA ARG A 85 41.63 -5.57 -8.46
C ARG A 85 40.34 -6.39 -8.53
N GLN A 86 40.46 -7.59 -9.08
CA GLN A 86 39.45 -8.63 -8.99
C GLN A 86 39.60 -9.39 -7.67
N ASN A 87 38.52 -10.05 -7.23
CA ASN A 87 38.47 -10.90 -6.04
C ASN A 87 38.67 -10.14 -4.72
N VAL A 88 38.23 -8.89 -4.68
CA VAL A 88 38.17 -8.08 -3.46
C VAL A 88 36.73 -8.05 -2.96
N ASP A 89 36.52 -8.38 -1.68
CA ASP A 89 35.20 -8.33 -1.08
C ASP A 89 34.81 -6.89 -0.71
N VAL A 90 33.66 -6.47 -1.22
CA VAL A 90 33.01 -5.20 -0.88
C VAL A 90 31.77 -5.51 -0.06
N ALA A 91 31.74 -5.01 1.18
CA ALA A 91 30.59 -5.11 2.05
C ALA A 91 29.65 -3.90 1.86
N PHE A 92 28.36 -4.18 1.74
CA PHE A 92 27.27 -3.21 1.64
C PHE A 92 26.38 -3.28 2.89
N SER A 93 26.02 -2.14 3.44
CA SER A 93 25.18 -2.04 4.65
C SER A 93 24.23 -0.86 4.58
N ILE A 94 22.94 -1.09 4.89
CA ILE A 94 21.97 0.00 5.06
C ILE A 94 22.32 0.75 6.35
N ARG A 95 22.31 2.09 6.28
CA ARG A 95 22.66 2.98 7.40
C ARG A 95 21.46 3.74 7.94
N GLU A 96 20.63 4.24 7.04
CA GLU A 96 19.39 4.96 7.36
C GLU A 96 18.30 4.48 6.39
N GLY A 97 17.05 4.56 6.84
CA GLY A 97 15.88 4.08 6.09
C GLY A 97 15.69 2.57 6.18
N GLU A 98 14.68 2.08 5.47
CA GLU A 98 14.30 0.67 5.42
C GLU A 98 14.56 0.07 4.04
N GLY A 99 14.93 -1.21 4.03
CA GLY A 99 15.13 -1.96 2.79
C GLY A 99 15.92 -3.24 2.99
N GLU A 100 16.17 -3.93 1.89
CA GLU A 100 16.93 -5.16 1.83
C GLU A 100 17.94 -5.10 0.68
N LEU A 101 19.15 -5.60 0.93
CA LEU A 101 20.19 -5.72 -0.10
C LEU A 101 20.20 -7.16 -0.60
N THR A 102 20.20 -7.36 -1.92
CA THR A 102 20.30 -8.69 -2.52
C THR A 102 21.51 -9.45 -2.00
N ASP A 103 22.66 -8.78 -2.00
CA ASP A 103 23.90 -9.27 -1.41
C ASP A 103 24.46 -8.22 -0.45
N LYS A 104 24.75 -8.62 0.80
CA LYS A 104 25.45 -7.77 1.78
C LYS A 104 26.96 -7.72 1.56
N THR A 105 27.49 -8.65 0.77
CA THR A 105 28.89 -8.66 0.35
C THR A 105 28.94 -9.11 -1.11
N ALA A 106 29.66 -8.37 -1.95
CA ALA A 106 29.91 -8.74 -3.33
C ALA A 106 31.41 -8.65 -3.65
N THR A 107 31.90 -9.59 -4.44
CA THR A 107 33.31 -9.68 -4.80
C THR A 107 33.56 -9.00 -6.15
N THR A 108 34.64 -8.24 -6.27
CA THR A 108 34.96 -7.50 -7.51
C THR A 108 35.28 -8.44 -8.68
N ASN A 109 34.78 -8.09 -9.87
CA ASN A 109 35.01 -8.83 -11.13
C ASN A 109 36.34 -8.43 -11.81
N ALA A 110 36.58 -8.90 -13.04
CA ALA A 110 37.80 -8.61 -13.80
C ALA A 110 38.01 -7.12 -14.12
N GLU A 111 36.93 -6.32 -14.09
CA GLU A 111 36.97 -4.85 -14.23
C GLU A 111 37.11 -4.15 -12.87
N GLY A 112 37.34 -4.88 -11.78
CA GLY A 112 37.44 -4.33 -10.44
C GLY A 112 36.10 -3.85 -9.85
N LYS A 113 34.96 -4.23 -10.44
CA LYS A 113 33.63 -3.76 -10.01
C LYS A 113 32.92 -4.79 -9.14
N ALA A 114 32.31 -4.32 -8.06
CA ALA A 114 31.37 -5.08 -7.24
C ALA A 114 30.01 -4.37 -7.24
N GLN A 115 28.93 -5.14 -7.14
CA GLN A 115 27.58 -4.60 -7.23
C GLN A 115 26.60 -5.33 -6.29
N THR A 116 25.54 -4.63 -5.91
CA THR A 116 24.36 -5.19 -5.23
C THR A 116 23.10 -4.44 -5.70
N PHE A 117 21.93 -4.98 -5.42
CA PHE A 117 20.66 -4.28 -5.63
C PHE A 117 20.01 -3.96 -4.29
N LEU A 118 19.27 -2.84 -4.25
CA LEU A 118 18.51 -2.40 -3.10
C LEU A 118 17.01 -2.58 -3.37
N GLN A 119 16.33 -3.36 -2.54
CA GLN A 119 14.89 -3.31 -2.36
C GLN A 119 14.55 -2.30 -1.30
N LEU A 120 13.68 -1.35 -1.64
CA LEU A 120 13.21 -0.35 -0.68
C LEU A 120 12.24 -1.00 0.31
N GLY A 121 12.28 -0.54 1.55
CA GLY A 121 11.32 -0.92 2.57
C GLY A 121 9.96 -0.26 2.33
N TRP A 122 9.07 -0.41 3.32
CA TRP A 122 7.71 0.09 3.22
C TRP A 122 7.52 1.49 3.80
N LYS A 123 8.57 2.05 4.43
CA LYS A 123 8.60 3.42 4.92
C LYS A 123 9.07 4.42 3.86
N LEU A 124 8.33 5.51 3.71
CA LEU A 124 8.69 6.62 2.83
C LEU A 124 9.94 7.35 3.32
N GLY A 125 10.67 7.96 2.39
CA GLY A 125 11.81 8.83 2.70
C GLY A 125 13.15 8.28 2.23
N SER A 126 14.22 8.77 2.84
CA SER A 126 15.59 8.50 2.37
C SER A 126 16.12 7.17 2.90
N VAL A 127 16.78 6.42 2.01
CA VAL A 127 17.54 5.21 2.34
C VAL A 127 19.00 5.45 1.97
N THR A 128 19.92 5.17 2.89
CA THR A 128 21.35 5.31 2.64
C THR A 128 22.06 3.97 2.76
N VAL A 129 22.88 3.64 1.75
CA VAL A 129 23.65 2.40 1.71
C VAL A 129 25.14 2.72 1.70
N ARG A 130 25.87 2.15 2.65
CA ARG A 130 27.31 2.29 2.77
C ARG A 130 28.03 1.08 2.17
N ALA A 131 28.96 1.34 1.26
CA ALA A 131 29.91 0.36 0.74
C ALA A 131 31.31 0.54 1.35
N THR A 132 31.93 -0.56 1.76
CA THR A 132 33.27 -0.61 2.38
C THR A 132 34.06 -1.78 1.82
N ALA A 133 35.38 -1.64 1.76
CA ALA A 133 36.30 -2.73 1.42
C ALA A 133 37.55 -2.66 2.30
N GLU A 134 38.29 -3.76 2.39
CA GLU A 134 39.53 -3.81 3.17
C GLU A 134 40.56 -2.79 2.67
N GLY A 135 41.18 -2.08 3.62
CA GLY A 135 42.19 -1.05 3.35
C GLY A 135 41.64 0.28 2.84
N VAL A 136 40.35 0.36 2.48
CA VAL A 136 39.69 1.59 2.05
C VAL A 136 39.27 2.42 3.26
N THR A 137 39.74 3.66 3.34
CA THR A 137 39.51 4.56 4.49
C THR A 137 38.24 5.40 4.35
N ILE A 138 37.83 5.70 3.11
CA ILE A 138 36.64 6.51 2.79
C ILE A 138 35.60 5.59 2.13
N PRO A 139 34.48 5.28 2.80
CA PRO A 139 33.42 4.48 2.20
C PRO A 139 32.66 5.26 1.12
N ILE A 140 32.01 4.55 0.20
CA ILE A 140 30.99 5.14 -0.68
C ILE A 140 29.64 5.10 0.02
N ILE A 141 28.87 6.19 -0.08
CA ILE A 141 27.51 6.29 0.40
C ILE A 141 26.60 6.49 -0.81
N PHE A 142 25.71 5.53 -1.04
CA PHE A 142 24.63 5.64 -2.00
C PHE A 142 23.40 6.18 -1.29
N THR A 143 22.64 7.01 -1.99
CA THR A 143 21.35 7.53 -1.58
C THR A 143 20.25 7.02 -2.48
N ALA A 144 19.12 6.68 -1.87
CA ALA A 144 17.88 6.39 -2.57
C ALA A 144 16.71 7.03 -1.82
N LYS A 145 15.59 7.21 -2.51
CA LYS A 145 14.35 7.70 -1.93
C LYS A 145 13.21 6.74 -2.21
N ALA A 146 12.53 6.30 -1.16
CA ALA A 146 11.28 5.56 -1.22
C ALA A 146 10.12 6.56 -1.37
N VAL A 147 9.33 6.37 -2.42
CA VAL A 147 8.17 7.19 -2.78
C VAL A 147 6.96 6.30 -3.08
N LEU A 148 5.80 6.94 -3.24
CA LEU A 148 4.61 6.30 -3.78
C LEU A 148 4.63 6.34 -5.32
N PRO A 149 3.90 5.44 -5.99
CA PRO A 149 3.65 5.55 -7.42
C PRO A 149 3.01 6.90 -7.79
N ASP A 150 3.31 7.43 -8.98
CA ASP A 150 2.76 8.73 -9.44
C ASP A 150 1.22 8.79 -9.45
N ASN A 151 0.56 7.66 -9.67
CA ASN A 151 -0.91 7.53 -9.71
C ASN A 151 -1.48 6.86 -8.46
N HIS A 152 -0.74 6.90 -7.33
CA HIS A 152 -1.22 6.34 -6.08
C HIS A 152 -2.49 7.06 -5.62
N VAL A 153 -3.46 6.27 -5.18
CA VAL A 153 -4.68 6.73 -4.52
C VAL A 153 -4.68 6.15 -3.11
N PRO A 154 -5.12 6.90 -2.07
CA PRO A 154 -5.11 6.39 -0.70
C PRO A 154 -5.88 5.08 -0.50
N GLU A 155 -6.89 4.80 -1.34
CA GLU A 155 -7.66 3.56 -1.31
C GLU A 155 -6.90 2.32 -1.79
N ASP A 156 -5.78 2.49 -2.52
CA ASP A 156 -4.79 1.45 -2.79
C ASP A 156 -3.86 1.38 -1.57
N VAL A 157 -4.36 0.69 -0.55
CA VAL A 157 -3.80 0.61 0.80
C VAL A 157 -2.49 -0.16 0.77
N ASN A 158 -2.40 -1.20 -0.06
CA ASN A 158 -1.23 -2.08 -0.14
C ASN A 158 -0.16 -1.62 -1.16
N VAL A 159 -0.47 -0.59 -1.97
CA VAL A 159 0.42 0.01 -2.97
C VAL A 159 0.84 -0.99 -4.06
N ASP A 160 -0.06 -1.88 -4.44
CA ASP A 160 0.15 -2.80 -5.57
C ASP A 160 -0.26 -2.21 -6.92
N GLY A 161 -0.93 -1.05 -6.90
CA GLY A 161 -1.38 -0.31 -8.08
C GLY A 161 -2.82 -0.58 -8.47
N VAL A 162 -3.57 -1.36 -7.69
CA VAL A 162 -4.98 -1.68 -7.92
C VAL A 162 -5.77 -1.50 -6.63
N VAL A 163 -6.93 -0.84 -6.71
CA VAL A 163 -7.88 -0.85 -5.60
C VAL A 163 -8.78 -2.07 -5.72
N ASP A 164 -8.63 -3.03 -4.81
CA ASP A 164 -9.40 -4.27 -4.80
C ASP A 164 -9.83 -4.71 -3.38
N VAL A 165 -10.35 -5.93 -3.25
CA VAL A 165 -10.87 -6.40 -1.97
C VAL A 165 -9.78 -6.59 -0.91
N MET A 166 -8.50 -6.65 -1.28
CA MET A 166 -7.40 -6.79 -0.34
C MET A 166 -7.21 -5.49 0.43
N ASP A 167 -7.37 -4.35 -0.23
CA ASP A 167 -7.35 -3.04 0.44
C ASP A 167 -8.49 -2.93 1.46
N LEU A 168 -9.68 -3.38 1.08
CA LEU A 168 -10.86 -3.37 1.95
C LEU A 168 -10.62 -4.22 3.20
N VAL A 169 -10.06 -5.42 3.02
CA VAL A 169 -9.76 -6.35 4.11
C VAL A 169 -8.67 -5.78 5.02
N LEU A 170 -7.66 -5.10 4.48
CA LEU A 170 -6.60 -4.47 5.27
C LEU A 170 -7.15 -3.38 6.19
N VAL A 171 -8.00 -2.49 5.67
CA VAL A 171 -8.66 -1.47 6.51
C VAL A 171 -9.49 -2.14 7.60
N ALA A 172 -10.37 -3.08 7.23
CA ALA A 172 -11.22 -3.80 8.17
C ALA A 172 -10.43 -4.50 9.28
N ALA A 173 -9.29 -5.11 8.96
CA ALA A 173 -8.44 -5.83 9.90
C ALA A 173 -7.83 -4.91 10.98
N THR A 174 -7.62 -3.64 10.64
CA THR A 174 -6.89 -2.67 11.46
C THR A 174 -7.76 -1.58 12.09
N ILE A 175 -9.09 -1.66 11.95
CA ILE A 175 -10.02 -0.72 12.62
C ILE A 175 -9.72 -0.63 14.12
N GLY A 176 -9.64 0.60 14.62
CA GLY A 176 -9.37 0.90 16.03
C GLY A 176 -7.91 0.73 16.46
N THR A 177 -7.00 0.46 15.52
CA THR A 177 -5.55 0.49 15.76
C THR A 177 -4.97 1.86 15.41
N THR A 178 -3.72 2.11 15.81
CA THR A 178 -2.99 3.33 15.45
C THR A 178 -2.44 3.20 14.04
N PRO A 179 -2.67 4.19 13.15
CA PRO A 179 -2.15 4.12 11.79
C PRO A 179 -0.63 4.15 11.76
N PRO A 180 -0.02 3.46 10.78
CA PRO A 180 1.41 3.50 10.56
C PRO A 180 1.83 4.88 10.05
N GLU A 181 2.80 5.52 10.72
CA GLU A 181 3.34 6.81 10.27
C GLU A 181 4.30 6.60 9.09
N ASP A 182 4.01 7.26 7.96
CA ASP A 182 4.80 7.24 6.72
C ASP A 182 5.16 5.84 6.22
N THR A 183 4.39 4.81 6.59
CA THR A 183 4.70 3.40 6.30
C THR A 183 3.50 2.72 5.68
N TYR A 184 3.75 1.84 4.71
CA TYR A 184 2.73 1.11 3.96
C TYR A 184 2.72 -0.40 4.30
N PRO A 185 1.59 -1.10 4.18
CA PRO A 185 0.26 -0.59 3.83
C PRO A 185 -0.26 0.45 4.84
N ASN A 186 -0.96 1.49 4.36
CA ASN A 186 -1.52 2.53 5.22
C ASN A 186 -3.06 2.49 5.20
N PRO A 187 -3.71 1.95 6.24
CA PRO A 187 -5.17 1.80 6.27
C PRO A 187 -5.94 3.07 6.69
N ASP A 188 -5.25 4.15 7.07
CA ASP A 188 -5.85 5.48 7.29
C ASP A 188 -5.90 6.22 5.95
N VAL A 189 -7.01 6.01 5.26
CA VAL A 189 -7.22 6.39 3.85
C VAL A 189 -7.59 7.87 3.75
N ASN A 190 -8.28 8.41 4.76
CA ASN A 190 -8.64 9.83 4.79
C ASN A 190 -7.53 10.72 5.40
N GLY A 191 -6.52 10.12 6.04
CA GLY A 191 -5.37 10.80 6.63
C GLY A 191 -5.71 11.59 7.90
N ASP A 192 -6.75 11.19 8.63
CA ASP A 192 -7.19 11.87 9.86
C ASP A 192 -6.48 11.39 11.13
N GLY A 193 -5.63 10.36 11.00
CA GLY A 193 -4.87 9.75 12.10
C GLY A 193 -5.63 8.65 12.85
N VAL A 194 -6.80 8.22 12.38
CA VAL A 194 -7.67 7.24 13.07
C VAL A 194 -8.28 6.25 12.08
N ILE A 195 -7.85 4.98 12.12
CA ILE A 195 -8.44 3.93 11.29
C ILE A 195 -9.83 3.56 11.79
N ASN A 196 -10.88 3.89 11.03
CA ASN A 196 -12.27 3.70 11.43
C ASN A 196 -13.21 3.36 10.25
N SER A 197 -14.53 3.45 10.48
CA SER A 197 -15.55 3.12 9.47
C SER A 197 -15.57 4.09 8.29
N GLU A 198 -15.04 5.31 8.45
CA GLU A 198 -14.92 6.29 7.37
C GLU A 198 -13.87 5.86 6.34
N ASP A 199 -12.71 5.35 6.78
CA ASP A 199 -11.69 4.77 5.90
C ASP A 199 -12.25 3.57 5.13
N LEU A 200 -12.95 2.69 5.85
CA LEU A 200 -13.59 1.53 5.25
C LEU A 200 -14.58 1.94 4.16
N ALA A 201 -15.37 2.98 4.42
CA ALA A 201 -16.35 3.51 3.48
C ALA A 201 -15.71 4.10 2.21
N LEU A 202 -14.53 4.70 2.32
CA LEU A 202 -13.79 5.23 1.16
C LEU A 202 -13.32 4.10 0.24
N VAL A 203 -12.71 3.06 0.78
CA VAL A 203 -12.28 1.90 -0.03
C VAL A 203 -13.49 1.22 -0.68
N MET A 204 -14.58 1.00 0.07
CA MET A 204 -15.81 0.45 -0.50
C MET A 204 -16.39 1.31 -1.64
N ALA A 205 -16.32 2.63 -1.54
CA ALA A 205 -16.78 3.53 -2.60
C ALA A 205 -15.89 3.44 -3.86
N ALA A 206 -14.57 3.32 -3.68
CA ALA A 206 -13.63 3.15 -4.77
C ALA A 206 -13.84 1.83 -5.53
N LEU A 207 -14.13 0.72 -4.83
CA LEU A 207 -14.42 -0.58 -5.46
C LEU A 207 -15.66 -0.57 -6.37
N GLU A 208 -16.67 0.22 -6.02
CA GLU A 208 -17.87 0.37 -6.85
C GLU A 208 -17.68 1.36 -8.02
N ASN A 209 -16.48 1.92 -8.21
CA ASN A 209 -16.24 3.07 -9.09
C ASN A 209 -17.27 4.18 -8.87
N ALA A 210 -17.70 4.40 -7.61
CA ALA A 210 -18.76 5.33 -7.27
C ALA A 210 -18.15 6.67 -6.86
N PRO A 211 -18.15 7.69 -7.74
CA PRO A 211 -17.66 9.00 -7.36
C PRO A 211 -18.66 9.62 -6.37
N THR A 212 -18.33 9.66 -5.08
CA THR A 212 -18.93 10.57 -4.08
C THR A 212 -20.41 10.37 -3.70
N ALA A 213 -21.00 9.18 -3.82
CA ALA A 213 -22.38 8.93 -3.37
C ALA A 213 -22.46 8.12 -2.05
N PRO A 214 -22.61 8.76 -0.87
CA PRO A 214 -22.67 8.06 0.42
C PRO A 214 -23.88 7.12 0.59
N ALA A 215 -24.90 7.20 -0.28
CA ALA A 215 -26.15 6.45 -0.16
C ALA A 215 -26.28 5.25 -1.11
N ALA A 216 -25.37 5.07 -2.08
CA ALA A 216 -25.48 4.01 -3.08
C ALA A 216 -24.49 2.84 -2.87
N ALA A 217 -23.41 3.03 -2.10
CA ALA A 217 -22.24 2.15 -2.13
C ALA A 217 -22.29 0.94 -1.18
N MET A 218 -22.89 1.06 0.01
CA MET A 218 -22.86 -0.02 1.00
C MET A 218 -24.19 -0.77 1.08
N THR A 219 -24.36 -1.77 0.23
CA THR A 219 -25.45 -2.75 0.36
C THR A 219 -24.91 -4.06 0.93
N ALA A 220 -25.75 -4.80 1.65
CA ALA A 220 -25.42 -6.16 2.10
C ALA A 220 -25.04 -7.09 0.93
N GLU A 221 -25.56 -6.81 -0.28
CA GLU A 221 -25.27 -7.59 -1.49
C GLU A 221 -23.83 -7.34 -1.97
N ASN A 222 -23.40 -6.07 -2.06
CA ASN A 222 -22.03 -5.72 -2.43
C ASN A 222 -21.03 -6.23 -1.40
N LEU A 223 -21.32 -6.03 -0.10
CA LEU A 223 -20.46 -6.49 0.98
C LEU A 223 -20.31 -8.02 1.00
N GLN A 224 -21.42 -8.77 0.79
CA GLN A 224 -21.35 -10.22 0.66
C GLN A 224 -20.46 -10.65 -0.50
N ARG A 225 -20.60 -10.01 -1.67
CA ARG A 225 -19.78 -10.28 -2.86
C ARG A 225 -18.29 -10.11 -2.56
N TRP A 226 -17.91 -9.00 -1.93
CA TRP A 226 -16.51 -8.75 -1.55
C TRP A 226 -16.01 -9.74 -0.50
N ILE A 227 -16.81 -10.08 0.52
CA ILE A 227 -16.44 -11.12 1.50
C ILE A 227 -16.17 -12.46 0.80
N ASP A 228 -17.01 -12.83 -0.16
CA ASP A 228 -16.84 -14.07 -0.92
C ASP A 228 -15.56 -14.06 -1.76
N GLU A 229 -15.26 -12.92 -2.41
CA GLU A 229 -14.02 -12.71 -3.17
C GLU A 229 -12.78 -12.78 -2.26
N ALA A 230 -12.79 -12.08 -1.12
CA ALA A 230 -11.73 -12.11 -0.13
C ALA A 230 -11.45 -13.55 0.34
N LYS A 231 -12.49 -14.33 0.62
CA LYS A 231 -12.36 -15.73 1.05
C LYS A 231 -11.71 -16.62 -0.01
N GLN A 232 -11.86 -16.32 -1.30
CA GLN A 232 -11.17 -17.07 -2.36
C GLN A 232 -9.67 -16.76 -2.41
N LEU A 233 -9.29 -15.56 -1.98
CA LEU A 233 -7.90 -15.07 -2.00
C LEU A 233 -7.17 -15.31 -0.67
N ALA A 234 -7.90 -15.63 0.40
CA ALA A 234 -7.38 -15.81 1.75
C ALA A 234 -6.25 -16.85 1.82
N ASN A 235 -5.06 -16.39 2.19
CA ASN A 235 -3.83 -17.18 2.31
C ASN A 235 -3.50 -17.54 3.77
N LYS A 236 -4.47 -17.94 4.60
CA LYS A 236 -4.29 -18.26 6.05
C LYS A 236 -3.62 -17.17 6.92
N ASP A 237 -3.33 -15.99 6.37
CA ASP A 237 -2.81 -14.85 7.12
C ASP A 237 -3.84 -14.43 8.19
N GLU A 238 -3.41 -14.37 9.46
CA GLU A 238 -4.29 -14.05 10.59
C GLU A 238 -4.87 -12.64 10.50
N THR A 239 -4.10 -11.66 10.02
CA THR A 239 -4.57 -10.28 9.85
C THR A 239 -5.62 -10.23 8.74
N PHE A 240 -5.38 -10.94 7.64
CA PHE A 240 -6.35 -11.03 6.54
C PHE A 240 -7.66 -11.71 6.97
N LEU A 241 -7.57 -12.82 7.71
CA LEU A 241 -8.74 -13.52 8.25
C LEU A 241 -9.54 -12.65 9.23
N ARG A 242 -8.85 -11.87 10.06
CA ARG A 242 -9.50 -10.89 10.96
C ARG A 242 -10.28 -9.83 10.18
N GLY A 243 -9.72 -9.32 9.09
CA GLY A 243 -10.42 -8.35 8.24
C GLY A 243 -11.71 -8.94 7.65
N ILE A 244 -11.67 -10.19 7.19
CA ILE A 244 -12.89 -10.90 6.73
C ILE A 244 -13.92 -11.00 7.86
N GLU A 245 -13.51 -11.38 9.08
CA GLU A 245 -14.42 -11.49 10.22
C GLU A 245 -15.11 -10.15 10.54
N VAL A 246 -14.37 -9.05 10.50
CA VAL A 246 -14.94 -7.70 10.73
C VAL A 246 -15.97 -7.36 9.64
N LEU A 247 -15.69 -7.68 8.38
CA LEU A 247 -16.64 -7.48 7.28
C LEU A 247 -17.90 -8.35 7.43
N GLU A 248 -17.76 -9.60 7.88
CA GLU A 248 -18.89 -10.48 8.18
C GLU A 248 -19.77 -9.93 9.31
N GLN A 249 -19.16 -9.42 10.39
CA GLN A 249 -19.90 -8.77 11.48
C GLN A 249 -20.63 -7.52 10.98
N LEU A 250 -19.98 -6.72 10.13
CA LEU A 250 -20.62 -5.56 9.50
C LEU A 250 -21.81 -6.00 8.64
N LEU A 251 -21.66 -7.06 7.84
CA LEU A 251 -22.74 -7.61 7.02
C LEU A 251 -23.96 -8.01 7.87
N GLU A 252 -23.76 -8.66 9.01
CA GLU A 252 -24.86 -9.00 9.92
C GLU A 252 -25.65 -7.78 10.40
N THR A 253 -24.98 -6.63 10.58
CA THR A 253 -25.66 -5.38 10.98
C THR A 253 -26.51 -4.76 9.86
N LEU A 254 -26.17 -5.03 8.59
CA LEU A 254 -26.87 -4.49 7.42
C LEU A 254 -28.10 -5.33 7.01
N LEU A 255 -28.16 -6.59 7.47
CA LEU A 255 -29.24 -7.49 7.10
C LEU A 255 -30.50 -7.26 7.95
N PRO A 256 -31.70 -7.22 7.33
CA PRO A 256 -32.93 -7.08 8.08
C PRO A 256 -33.22 -8.37 8.88
N LYS A 257 -33.58 -8.23 10.15
CA LYS A 257 -33.87 -9.37 11.03
C LYS A 257 -35.09 -10.20 10.61
N LYS A 258 -35.98 -9.63 9.80
CA LYS A 258 -37.23 -10.26 9.35
C LYS A 258 -37.54 -9.89 7.90
N THR A 259 -38.04 -10.86 7.14
CA THR A 259 -38.65 -10.61 5.84
C THR A 259 -39.94 -9.84 6.02
N ALA A 260 -40.13 -8.77 5.25
CA ALA A 260 -41.29 -7.88 5.39
C ALA A 260 -41.72 -7.28 4.06
N LEU A 261 -43.03 -7.27 3.80
CA LEU A 261 -43.63 -6.44 2.75
C LEU A 261 -44.03 -5.08 3.32
N LEU A 262 -43.53 -4.01 2.71
CA LEU A 262 -43.75 -2.63 3.15
C LEU A 262 -44.81 -1.93 2.30
N ALA A 263 -45.23 -0.73 2.75
CA ALA A 263 -46.23 0.05 2.03
C ALA A 263 -45.65 0.57 0.71
N ASN A 264 -46.41 0.39 -0.36
CA ASN A 264 -46.09 0.99 -1.64
C ASN A 264 -46.07 2.52 -1.56
N TYR A 265 -45.20 3.16 -2.32
CA TYR A 265 -45.11 4.61 -2.41
C TYR A 265 -44.94 5.07 -3.87
N PRO A 266 -45.61 6.16 -4.30
CA PRO A 266 -46.67 6.85 -3.56
C PRO A 266 -47.92 5.98 -3.34
N ASN A 267 -48.77 6.33 -2.38
CA ASN A 267 -50.09 5.71 -2.19
C ASN A 267 -51.07 6.76 -1.62
N PRO A 268 -52.06 7.25 -2.37
CA PRO A 268 -52.43 6.83 -3.72
C PRO A 268 -51.37 7.14 -4.78
N PHE A 269 -51.33 6.37 -5.87
CA PHE A 269 -50.38 6.56 -6.97
C PHE A 269 -51.05 6.88 -8.32
N ASN A 270 -50.29 7.50 -9.23
CA ASN A 270 -50.70 7.83 -10.60
C ASN A 270 -49.48 8.04 -11.53
N PRO A 271 -49.28 7.24 -12.59
CA PRO A 271 -49.78 5.89 -12.81
C PRO A 271 -48.89 4.81 -12.17
N GLU A 272 -47.76 5.18 -11.54
CA GLU A 272 -46.75 4.22 -11.09
C GLU A 272 -46.46 4.26 -9.58
N THR A 273 -46.01 3.14 -9.04
CA THR A 273 -45.63 2.99 -7.63
C THR A 273 -44.45 2.03 -7.47
N TRP A 274 -43.68 2.24 -6.41
CA TRP A 274 -42.69 1.29 -5.91
C TRP A 274 -43.26 0.52 -4.74
N ILE A 275 -42.94 -0.77 -4.64
CA ILE A 275 -43.41 -1.67 -3.60
C ILE A 275 -42.16 -2.18 -2.85
N PRO A 276 -41.80 -1.53 -1.73
CA PRO A 276 -40.62 -1.87 -0.98
C PRO A 276 -40.80 -3.15 -0.16
N PHE A 277 -39.70 -3.86 0.07
CA PHE A 277 -39.67 -5.07 0.89
C PHE A 277 -38.29 -5.31 1.52
N HIS A 278 -38.25 -6.17 2.53
CA HIS A 278 -37.03 -6.67 3.17
C HIS A 278 -36.96 -8.18 3.01
N LEU A 279 -35.75 -8.72 2.86
CA LEU A 279 -35.47 -10.15 2.86
C LEU A 279 -34.45 -10.47 3.96
N ALA A 280 -34.84 -11.27 4.96
CA ALA A 280 -33.90 -11.72 6.00
C ALA A 280 -32.97 -12.85 5.52
N LYS A 281 -33.35 -13.55 4.45
CA LYS A 281 -32.58 -14.62 3.81
C LYS A 281 -32.76 -14.52 2.29
N PRO A 282 -31.81 -15.03 1.49
CA PRO A 282 -31.99 -15.10 0.04
C PRO A 282 -33.23 -15.91 -0.33
N ALA A 283 -33.98 -15.46 -1.34
CA ALA A 283 -35.23 -16.10 -1.76
C ALA A 283 -35.58 -15.78 -3.23
N GLU A 284 -36.35 -16.68 -3.85
CA GLU A 284 -37.10 -16.37 -5.07
C GLU A 284 -38.28 -15.46 -4.72
N VAL A 285 -38.35 -14.27 -5.35
CA VAL A 285 -39.34 -13.25 -5.04
C VAL A 285 -40.31 -13.06 -6.21
N THR A 286 -41.60 -13.19 -5.91
CA THR A 286 -42.68 -12.89 -6.86
C THR A 286 -43.73 -12.02 -6.19
N LEU A 287 -44.22 -11.01 -6.91
CA LEU A 287 -45.31 -10.16 -6.44
C LEU A 287 -46.53 -10.30 -7.35
N HIS A 288 -47.66 -10.67 -6.77
CA HIS A 288 -48.93 -10.80 -7.47
C HIS A 288 -49.83 -9.63 -7.13
N ILE A 289 -50.46 -9.03 -8.12
CA ILE A 289 -51.37 -7.91 -7.99
C ILE A 289 -52.78 -8.37 -8.35
N TYR A 290 -53.74 -8.09 -7.47
CA TYR A 290 -55.13 -8.52 -7.59
C TYR A 290 -56.09 -7.33 -7.57
N GLY A 291 -57.20 -7.45 -8.30
CA GLY A 291 -58.37 -6.59 -8.15
C GLY A 291 -59.12 -6.87 -6.84
N VAL A 292 -60.07 -5.99 -6.48
CA VAL A 292 -60.94 -6.19 -5.31
C VAL A 292 -61.85 -7.43 -5.41
N ASP A 293 -62.09 -7.90 -6.63
CA ASP A 293 -62.81 -9.13 -6.96
C ASP A 293 -61.93 -10.38 -6.84
N GLY A 294 -60.64 -10.22 -6.51
CA GLY A 294 -59.67 -11.31 -6.41
C GLY A 294 -59.07 -11.73 -7.75
N ALA A 295 -59.44 -11.07 -8.87
CA ALA A 295 -58.86 -11.38 -10.17
C ALA A 295 -57.37 -11.00 -10.21
N LEU A 296 -56.52 -11.89 -10.72
CA LEU A 296 -55.10 -11.61 -10.93
C LEU A 296 -54.94 -10.58 -12.06
N VAL A 297 -54.40 -9.41 -11.72
CA VAL A 297 -54.18 -8.29 -12.63
C VAL A 297 -52.81 -8.37 -13.28
N ARG A 298 -51.77 -8.65 -12.48
CA ARG A 298 -50.38 -8.73 -12.93
C ARG A 298 -49.51 -9.55 -11.99
N THR A 299 -48.52 -10.23 -12.55
CA THR A 299 -47.42 -10.85 -11.80
C THR A 299 -46.13 -10.10 -12.12
N LEU A 300 -45.37 -9.76 -11.09
CA LEU A 300 -44.02 -9.20 -11.17
C LEU A 300 -43.04 -10.24 -10.63
N THR A 301 -42.37 -10.93 -11.53
CA THR A 301 -41.31 -11.90 -11.17
C THR A 301 -40.01 -11.14 -10.98
N LEU A 302 -39.57 -11.02 -9.73
CA LEU A 302 -38.29 -10.41 -9.40
C LEU A 302 -37.15 -11.44 -9.46
N GLY A 303 -37.48 -12.73 -9.31
CA GLY A 303 -36.52 -13.83 -9.36
C GLY A 303 -35.73 -13.98 -8.06
N HIS A 304 -34.59 -14.67 -8.12
CA HIS A 304 -33.70 -14.80 -6.98
C HIS A 304 -33.19 -13.44 -6.51
N ARG A 305 -33.24 -13.22 -5.20
CA ARG A 305 -32.77 -12.01 -4.52
C ARG A 305 -32.00 -12.39 -3.26
N HIS A 306 -30.86 -11.74 -3.04
CA HIS A 306 -30.07 -11.88 -1.81
C HIS A 306 -30.81 -11.28 -0.61
N ALA A 307 -30.40 -11.65 0.60
CA ALA A 307 -30.88 -10.99 1.81
C ALA A 307 -30.53 -9.49 1.76
N GLY A 308 -31.45 -8.64 2.22
CA GLY A 308 -31.24 -7.19 2.18
C GLY A 308 -32.50 -6.34 2.16
N ILE A 309 -32.27 -5.03 2.08
CA ILE A 309 -33.28 -3.97 2.10
C ILE A 309 -33.56 -3.47 0.67
N TYR A 310 -34.81 -3.59 0.22
CA TYR A 310 -35.26 -3.20 -1.12
C TYR A 310 -36.24 -2.03 -1.03
N GLU A 311 -35.84 -0.96 -0.34
CA GLU A 311 -36.70 0.21 -0.12
C GLU A 311 -36.58 1.28 -1.19
N HIS A 312 -35.38 1.52 -1.70
CA HIS A 312 -35.12 2.56 -2.69
C HIS A 312 -35.69 2.20 -4.06
N ARG A 313 -36.05 3.22 -4.86
CA ARG A 313 -36.69 3.06 -6.18
C ARG A 313 -35.90 2.19 -7.16
N THR A 314 -34.58 2.15 -7.01
CA THR A 314 -33.68 1.34 -7.85
C THR A 314 -33.73 -0.16 -7.52
N ARG A 315 -34.28 -0.54 -6.35
CA ARG A 315 -34.30 -1.93 -5.87
C ARG A 315 -35.70 -2.46 -5.57
N ALA A 316 -36.62 -1.58 -5.18
CA ALA A 316 -38.01 -1.94 -4.88
C ALA A 316 -38.74 -2.49 -6.12
N ALA A 317 -39.78 -3.31 -5.91
CA ALA A 317 -40.59 -3.79 -7.03
C ALA A 317 -41.34 -2.62 -7.68
N TYR A 318 -41.41 -2.59 -9.01
CA TYR A 318 -42.03 -1.50 -9.75
C TYR A 318 -43.33 -1.93 -10.41
N TRP A 319 -44.38 -1.12 -10.27
CA TRP A 319 -45.63 -1.29 -11.02
C TRP A 319 -46.06 0.01 -11.70
N ASP A 320 -46.37 -0.09 -12.98
CA ASP A 320 -46.77 0.99 -13.89
C ASP A 320 -48.30 1.17 -14.00
N GLY A 321 -49.07 0.49 -13.15
CA GLY A 321 -50.54 0.53 -13.18
C GLY A 321 -51.16 -0.19 -14.38
N ARG A 322 -50.46 -1.13 -15.02
CA ARG A 322 -50.98 -1.93 -16.14
C ARG A 322 -51.20 -3.40 -15.79
N ASN A 323 -52.16 -4.04 -16.44
CA ASN A 323 -52.44 -5.48 -16.35
C ASN A 323 -51.46 -6.31 -17.19
N THR A 324 -51.67 -7.63 -17.25
CA THR A 324 -50.86 -8.56 -18.08
C THR A 324 -50.93 -8.28 -19.57
N GLN A 325 -52.01 -7.67 -20.08
CA GLN A 325 -52.17 -7.26 -21.48
C GLN A 325 -51.52 -5.90 -21.78
N GLY A 326 -50.93 -5.24 -20.79
CA GLY A 326 -50.34 -3.91 -20.92
C GLY A 326 -51.36 -2.76 -20.89
N GLU A 327 -52.62 -3.04 -20.58
CA GLU A 327 -53.69 -2.06 -20.50
C GLU A 327 -53.70 -1.39 -19.12
N ARG A 328 -54.07 -0.10 -19.06
CA ARG A 328 -54.13 0.63 -17.79
C ARG A 328 -55.34 0.19 -16.97
N VAL A 329 -55.12 -0.18 -15.72
CA VAL A 329 -56.19 -0.61 -14.80
C VAL A 329 -57.02 0.59 -14.30
N ALA A 330 -58.28 0.40 -13.90
CA ALA A 330 -59.15 1.49 -13.44
C ALA A 330 -58.72 2.08 -12.09
N SER A 331 -59.12 3.33 -11.80
CA SER A 331 -59.00 3.93 -10.45
C SER A 331 -59.73 3.05 -9.43
N GLY A 332 -59.09 2.74 -8.29
CA GLY A 332 -59.66 1.82 -7.32
C GLY A 332 -58.64 1.23 -6.35
N ILE A 333 -59.13 0.33 -5.50
CA ILE A 333 -58.31 -0.42 -4.56
C ILE A 333 -57.78 -1.67 -5.26
N TYR A 334 -56.51 -2.00 -5.02
CA TYR A 334 -55.88 -3.24 -5.46
C TYR A 334 -55.16 -3.88 -4.28
N LEU A 335 -55.02 -5.19 -4.32
CA LEU A 335 -54.22 -5.94 -3.35
C LEU A 335 -52.93 -6.40 -4.02
N TYR A 336 -51.84 -6.42 -3.27
CA TYR A 336 -50.58 -7.02 -3.72
C TYR A 336 -50.05 -7.99 -2.68
N THR A 337 -49.64 -9.15 -3.16
CA THR A 337 -49.11 -10.25 -2.35
C THR A 337 -47.67 -10.53 -2.76
N LEU A 338 -46.74 -10.38 -1.81
CA LEU A 338 -45.35 -10.79 -1.95
C LEU A 338 -45.20 -12.23 -1.48
N THR A 339 -44.57 -13.06 -2.31
CA THR A 339 -44.09 -14.39 -1.94
C THR A 339 -42.57 -14.40 -2.04
N ALA A 340 -41.90 -14.80 -0.95
CA ALA A 340 -40.44 -14.88 -0.85
C ALA A 340 -40.05 -16.12 -0.01
N GLY A 341 -39.76 -17.24 -0.68
CA GLY A 341 -39.63 -18.54 -0.02
C GLY A 341 -40.90 -18.90 0.76
N ASP A 342 -40.77 -19.21 2.05
CA ASP A 342 -41.91 -19.52 2.93
C ASP A 342 -42.68 -18.28 3.41
N TYR A 343 -42.19 -17.08 3.13
CA TYR A 343 -42.85 -15.84 3.51
C TYR A 343 -43.92 -15.45 2.49
N THR A 344 -45.14 -15.20 2.96
CA THR A 344 -46.21 -14.58 2.16
C THR A 344 -46.87 -13.46 2.94
N SER A 345 -47.05 -12.30 2.30
CA SER A 345 -47.73 -11.16 2.91
C SER A 345 -48.51 -10.36 1.88
N THR A 346 -49.67 -9.84 2.28
CA THR A 346 -50.58 -9.09 1.41
C THR A 346 -50.84 -7.70 1.98
N ARG A 347 -50.85 -6.69 1.11
CA ARG A 347 -51.20 -5.31 1.43
C ARG A 347 -52.12 -4.72 0.37
N LYS A 348 -52.70 -3.56 0.69
CA LYS A 348 -53.58 -2.80 -0.22
C LYS A 348 -52.89 -1.56 -0.77
N MET A 349 -53.24 -1.18 -1.99
CA MET A 349 -52.83 0.06 -2.65
C MET A 349 -54.04 0.72 -3.32
N LEU A 350 -53.95 2.03 -3.50
CA LEU A 350 -54.99 2.83 -4.15
C LEU A 350 -54.40 3.53 -5.37
N ILE A 351 -55.01 3.30 -6.54
CA ILE A 351 -54.68 4.04 -7.76
C ILE A 351 -55.71 5.15 -7.98
N ARG A 352 -55.23 6.37 -8.22
CA ARG A 352 -56.08 7.55 -8.48
C ARG A 352 -55.57 8.27 -9.71
N LYS A 353 -56.26 8.05 -10.84
CA LYS A 353 -55.94 8.72 -12.10
C LYS A 353 -56.39 10.18 -12.15
#